data_AF-A0A2X3H173-F1
#
_entry.id   AF-A0A2X3H173-F1
#
_cell.length_a   1.000
_cell.length_b   1.000
_cell.length_c   1.000
_cell.angle_alpha   90.00
_cell.angle_beta   90.00
_cell.angle_gamma   90.00
#
_symmetry.space_group_name_H-M   'P 1'
#
loop_
_entity.id
_entity.type
_entity.pdbx_description
1 polymer ?
#
loop_
_entity_poly.entity_id
_entity_poly.type
_entity_poly.pdbx_seq_one_letter_code
_entity_poly.pdbx_strand_id
1 'polypeptide(L)'
;MQLNGLENITLPAGISHFTLEVVFCEVWQSDLPVSASSLRLHCVPVINLFTLEADPLTISGLESEYLLRPKRLQDGHTEIYSVDSVTGSGRTGEARYVPFTRFRHQGGMMRRHAPERYYHTRVKRGVTGMHDTWLILGGQRWEADRELARETVSLRITGTNGQLPRRALQSTLLDRCESISATPLTVRNLCKPTLPAYPPAEDRYHWRVMSHLGTRFLNMMSSAEVLRGTLSLYNWRGG
;
A
#
# COMPACT_ATOMS: atom_id res chain seq x y z
N MET A 1 16.93 14.77 -1.04
CA MET A 1 17.96 15.76 -0.65
C MET A 1 17.25 17.08 -0.38
N GLN A 2 17.57 17.74 0.73
CA GLN A 2 16.99 19.03 1.12
C GLN A 2 18.13 20.03 1.28
N LEU A 3 17.93 21.26 0.83
CA LEU A 3 18.84 22.37 1.07
C LEU A 3 18.31 23.17 2.26
N ASN A 4 19.05 23.16 3.36
CA ASN A 4 18.67 23.80 4.62
C ASN A 4 19.42 25.12 4.79
N GLY A 5 18.92 26.03 5.64
CA GLY A 5 19.59 27.30 5.95
C GLY A 5 19.21 28.46 5.02
N LEU A 6 18.31 28.23 4.05
CA LEU A 6 17.78 29.28 3.17
C LEU A 6 16.94 30.31 3.95
N GLU A 7 16.38 29.91 5.08
CA GLU A 7 15.64 30.78 6.01
C GLU A 7 16.48 31.93 6.58
N ASN A 8 17.81 31.82 6.55
CA ASN A 8 18.73 32.86 7.05
C ASN A 8 19.21 33.82 5.95
N ILE A 9 18.78 33.63 4.70
CA ILE A 9 19.19 34.45 3.56
C ILE A 9 18.12 35.50 3.27
N THR A 10 18.52 36.77 3.24
CA THR A 10 17.63 37.86 2.84
C THR A 10 17.84 38.18 1.36
N LEU A 11 16.81 37.97 0.55
CA LEU A 11 16.83 38.29 -0.88
C LEU A 11 16.18 39.66 -1.12
N PRO A 12 16.75 40.52 -1.99
CA PRO A 12 16.12 41.78 -2.37
C PRO A 12 14.75 41.56 -3.00
N ALA A 13 13.79 42.46 -2.72
CA ALA A 13 12.46 42.39 -3.33
C ALA A 13 12.52 42.64 -4.84
N GLY A 14 11.63 41.98 -5.59
CA GLY A 14 11.48 42.18 -7.04
C GLY A 14 12.45 41.40 -7.92
N ILE A 15 13.29 40.53 -7.36
CA ILE A 15 14.14 39.64 -8.17
C ILE A 15 13.33 38.49 -8.79
N SER A 16 13.53 38.25 -10.08
CA SER A 16 12.93 37.12 -10.82
C SER A 16 13.77 35.85 -10.75
N HIS A 17 15.05 35.97 -10.43
CA HIS A 17 16.02 34.86 -10.42
C HIS A 17 17.23 35.21 -9.56
N PHE A 18 17.83 34.17 -8.97
CA PHE A 18 19.09 34.21 -8.26
C PHE A 18 19.87 32.91 -8.53
N THR A 19 21.17 32.91 -8.26
CA THR A 19 22.06 31.76 -8.49
C THR A 19 22.61 31.25 -7.17
N LEU A 20 22.65 29.93 -7.01
CA LEU A 20 23.32 29.25 -5.91
C LEU A 20 24.54 28.53 -6.47
N GLU A 21 25.72 28.86 -5.96
CA GLU A 21 26.96 28.16 -6.28
C GLU A 21 27.22 27.07 -5.24
N VAL A 22 27.26 25.81 -5.68
CA VAL A 22 27.53 24.67 -4.81
C VAL A 22 29.00 24.30 -4.91
N VAL A 23 29.76 24.61 -3.86
CA VAL A 23 31.19 24.35 -3.80
C VAL A 23 31.43 22.98 -3.15
N PHE A 24 32.06 22.07 -3.89
CA PHE A 24 32.42 20.74 -3.42
C PHE A 24 33.90 20.67 -3.01
N CYS A 25 34.20 19.79 -2.06
CA CYS A 25 35.59 19.52 -1.63
C CYS A 25 36.28 18.44 -2.50
N GLU A 26 35.56 17.83 -3.43
CA GLU A 26 36.07 16.81 -4.36
C GLU A 26 35.88 17.27 -5.81
N VAL A 27 36.74 16.75 -6.70
CA VAL A 27 36.68 17.04 -8.13
C VAL A 27 35.49 16.29 -8.75
N TRP A 28 34.64 17.01 -9.49
CA TRP A 28 33.53 16.42 -10.22
C TRP A 28 34.03 15.49 -11.33
N GLN A 29 33.44 14.29 -11.43
CA GLN A 29 33.79 13.33 -12.48
C GLN A 29 33.28 13.81 -13.84
N SER A 30 34.19 14.00 -14.80
CA SER A 30 33.90 14.63 -16.10
C SER A 30 32.97 13.82 -17.01
N ASP A 31 32.82 12.51 -16.75
CA ASP A 31 31.94 11.60 -17.46
C ASP A 31 30.48 11.64 -16.95
N LEU A 32 30.19 12.40 -15.89
CA LEU A 32 28.83 12.62 -15.39
C LEU A 32 28.23 13.89 -16.00
N PRO A 33 27.33 13.78 -17.00
CA PRO A 33 26.72 14.95 -17.63
C PRO A 33 25.76 15.67 -16.67
N VAL A 34 25.90 17.00 -16.61
CA VAL A 34 24.98 17.87 -15.88
C VAL A 34 24.12 18.62 -16.90
N SER A 35 22.81 18.68 -16.67
CA SER A 35 21.87 19.38 -17.54
C SER A 35 20.85 20.17 -16.71
N ALA A 36 20.14 21.10 -17.35
CA ALA A 36 19.01 21.81 -16.74
C ALA A 36 17.87 20.88 -16.26
N SER A 37 17.87 19.61 -16.66
CA SER A 37 16.90 18.60 -16.24
C SER A 37 17.36 17.74 -15.05
N SER A 38 18.62 17.87 -14.64
CA SER A 38 19.22 17.08 -13.56
C SER A 38 18.66 17.43 -12.18
N LEU A 39 18.21 18.67 -11.99
CA LEU A 39 17.56 19.12 -10.76
C LEU A 39 16.16 19.63 -11.08
N ARG A 40 15.18 19.17 -10.31
CA ARG A 40 13.79 19.61 -10.43
C ARG A 40 13.19 19.81 -9.05
N LEU A 41 12.45 20.90 -8.91
CA LEU A 41 11.62 21.17 -7.75
C LEU A 41 10.20 20.64 -8.01
N HIS A 42 9.38 20.58 -6.96
CA HIS A 42 7.96 20.16 -7.05
C HIS A 42 7.76 18.75 -7.64
N CYS A 43 8.67 17.84 -7.33
CA CYS A 43 8.62 16.45 -7.76
C CYS A 43 8.34 15.56 -6.55
N VAL A 44 7.36 14.66 -6.67
CA VAL A 44 7.01 13.70 -5.61
C VAL A 44 6.68 12.35 -6.23
N PRO A 45 7.13 11.23 -5.65
CA PRO A 45 6.64 9.92 -6.07
C PRO A 45 5.16 9.77 -5.72
N VAL A 46 4.37 9.25 -6.66
CA VAL A 46 2.96 8.95 -6.46
C VAL A 46 2.70 7.46 -6.63
N ILE A 47 1.70 6.95 -5.93
CA ILE A 47 1.22 5.58 -6.05
C ILE A 47 -0.23 5.58 -6.54
N ASN A 48 -0.58 4.59 -7.36
CA ASN A 48 -1.91 4.49 -7.94
C ASN A 48 -2.88 3.82 -6.95
N LEU A 49 -3.55 4.63 -6.13
CA LEU A 49 -4.58 4.19 -5.19
C LEU A 49 -5.83 5.05 -5.36
N PHE A 50 -6.99 4.42 -5.27
CA PHE A 50 -8.28 5.09 -5.36
C PHE A 50 -9.31 4.42 -4.44
N THR A 51 -10.24 5.21 -3.92
CA THR A 51 -11.31 4.69 -3.05
C THR A 51 -12.39 4.02 -3.90
N LEU A 52 -12.86 2.86 -3.43
CA LEU A 52 -13.97 2.12 -4.00
C LEU A 52 -14.90 1.62 -2.89
N GLU A 53 -16.09 1.22 -3.31
CA GLU A 53 -16.94 0.32 -2.53
C GLU A 53 -16.81 -1.10 -3.11
N ALA A 54 -16.93 -2.11 -2.26
CA ALA A 54 -17.16 -3.47 -2.73
C ALA A 54 -18.65 -3.68 -3.05
N ASP A 55 -18.95 -4.67 -3.90
CA ASP A 55 -20.33 -5.13 -4.02
C ASP A 55 -20.84 -5.62 -2.66
N PRO A 56 -22.07 -5.26 -2.23
CA PRO A 56 -22.59 -5.71 -0.95
C PRO A 56 -22.59 -7.23 -0.86
N LEU A 57 -21.95 -7.78 0.18
CA LEU A 57 -21.92 -9.22 0.42
C LEU A 57 -23.10 -9.63 1.29
N THR A 58 -23.89 -10.58 0.81
CA THR A 58 -24.91 -11.23 1.65
C THR A 58 -24.25 -12.37 2.40
N ILE A 59 -24.16 -12.23 3.71
CA ILE A 59 -23.54 -13.22 4.58
C ILE A 59 -24.59 -14.21 5.06
N SER A 60 -24.40 -15.49 4.70
CA SER A 60 -25.32 -16.58 5.04
C SER A 60 -25.00 -17.27 6.37
N GLY A 61 -23.80 -17.04 6.92
CA GLY A 61 -23.32 -17.69 8.15
C GLY A 61 -22.76 -19.11 7.95
N LEU A 62 -22.96 -19.72 6.78
CA LEU A 62 -22.50 -21.07 6.44
C LEU A 62 -21.03 -21.09 5.99
N GLU A 63 -20.58 -20.00 5.37
CA GLU A 63 -19.22 -19.87 4.86
C GLU A 63 -18.31 -19.22 5.89
N SER A 64 -17.04 -19.65 5.93
CA SER A 64 -16.04 -19.11 6.85
C SER A 64 -15.21 -17.96 6.25
N GLU A 65 -15.08 -17.92 4.91
CA GLU A 65 -14.36 -16.88 4.18
C GLU A 65 -15.23 -16.43 3.00
N TYR A 66 -15.28 -15.12 2.73
CA TYR A 66 -16.10 -14.52 1.68
C TYR A 66 -15.22 -13.80 0.66
N LEU A 67 -15.35 -14.15 -0.62
CA LEU A 67 -14.55 -13.53 -1.69
C LEU A 67 -15.04 -12.11 -1.98
N LEU A 68 -14.15 -11.13 -1.87
CA LEU A 68 -14.47 -9.74 -2.16
C LEU A 68 -14.34 -9.43 -3.64
N ARG A 69 -15.33 -8.70 -4.17
CA ARG A 69 -15.31 -8.16 -5.53
C ARG A 69 -15.49 -6.64 -5.48
N PRO A 70 -14.57 -5.85 -6.06
CA PRO A 70 -14.75 -4.41 -6.15
C PRO A 70 -15.93 -4.08 -7.07
N LYS A 71 -16.72 -3.07 -6.70
CA LYS A 71 -17.87 -2.56 -7.46
C LYS A 71 -17.39 -1.80 -8.70
N ARG A 72 -16.80 -2.51 -9.67
CA ARG A 72 -16.27 -2.07 -10.99
C ARG A 72 -15.52 -3.22 -11.71
N LEU A 73 -16.08 -4.43 -11.71
CA LEU A 73 -15.43 -5.61 -12.28
C LEU A 73 -15.67 -5.78 -13.79
N GLN A 74 -15.37 -4.77 -14.61
CA GLN A 74 -15.33 -4.93 -16.08
C GLN A 74 -14.01 -4.49 -16.73
N ASP A 75 -13.15 -3.76 -16.01
CA ASP A 75 -11.96 -3.16 -16.61
C ASP A 75 -10.75 -4.13 -16.61
N GLY A 76 -10.87 -5.27 -15.94
CA GLY A 76 -9.85 -6.33 -15.92
C GLY A 76 -8.51 -5.95 -15.27
N HIS A 77 -8.41 -4.79 -14.61
CA HIS A 77 -7.16 -4.27 -14.05
C HIS A 77 -7.25 -3.88 -12.58
N THR A 78 -8.46 -3.76 -12.02
CA THR A 78 -8.68 -3.32 -10.64
C THR A 78 -8.39 -4.43 -9.64
N GLU A 79 -7.47 -4.18 -8.72
CA GLU A 79 -7.09 -5.05 -7.60
C GLU A 79 -7.41 -4.36 -6.28
N ILE A 80 -7.78 -5.14 -5.25
CA ILE A 80 -8.00 -4.63 -3.89
C ILE A 80 -6.63 -4.45 -3.22
N TYR A 81 -6.32 -3.23 -2.80
CA TYR A 81 -5.13 -2.91 -2.03
C TYR A 81 -5.36 -3.13 -0.53
N SER A 82 -6.47 -2.60 0.01
CA SER A 82 -6.85 -2.76 1.42
C SER A 82 -8.36 -2.74 1.61
N VAL A 83 -8.81 -3.35 2.71
CA VAL A 83 -10.17 -3.20 3.23
C VAL A 83 -10.13 -2.21 4.39
N ASP A 84 -10.73 -1.04 4.18
CA ASP A 84 -10.60 0.11 5.07
C ASP A 84 -11.66 0.11 6.16
N SER A 85 -12.87 -0.35 5.84
CA SER A 85 -13.95 -0.54 6.82
C SER A 85 -14.96 -1.58 6.37
N VAL A 86 -15.56 -2.26 7.35
CA VAL A 86 -16.59 -3.29 7.15
C VAL A 86 -17.79 -2.95 8.04
N THR A 87 -18.94 -2.75 7.41
CA THR A 87 -20.19 -2.38 8.07
C THR A 87 -21.31 -3.32 7.61
N GLY A 88 -21.93 -3.99 8.57
CA GLY A 88 -23.11 -4.82 8.38
C GLY A 88 -24.40 -4.06 8.55
N SER A 89 -25.41 -4.50 7.82
CA SER A 89 -26.79 -4.09 7.97
C SER A 89 -27.65 -5.35 7.99
N GLY A 90 -28.46 -5.49 9.04
CA GLY A 90 -29.29 -6.68 9.22
C GLY A 90 -30.44 -6.42 10.20
N ARG A 91 -31.16 -7.48 10.56
CA ARG A 91 -32.30 -7.40 11.48
C ARG A 91 -31.93 -6.88 12.88
N THR A 92 -30.67 -7.06 13.28
CA THR A 92 -30.15 -6.62 14.58
C THR A 92 -29.64 -5.18 14.59
N GLY A 93 -29.75 -4.46 13.45
CA GLY A 93 -29.31 -3.07 13.30
C GLY A 93 -28.00 -2.93 12.51
N GLU A 94 -27.36 -1.75 12.63
CA GLU A 94 -26.04 -1.49 12.06
C GLU A 94 -24.96 -2.22 12.86
N ALA A 95 -24.16 -3.04 12.18
CA ALA A 95 -23.05 -3.76 12.78
C ALA A 95 -21.72 -3.17 12.29
N ARG A 96 -20.85 -2.76 13.21
CA ARG A 96 -19.49 -2.29 12.86
C ARG A 96 -18.46 -3.32 13.24
N TYR A 97 -17.58 -3.66 12.31
CA TYR A 97 -16.49 -4.62 12.55
C TYR A 97 -15.17 -3.89 12.74
N VAL A 98 -14.40 -4.33 13.74
CA VAL A 98 -13.06 -3.81 14.00
C VAL A 98 -12.01 -4.67 13.28
N PRO A 99 -10.98 -4.09 12.63
CA PRO A 99 -9.92 -4.90 12.04
C PRO A 99 -9.18 -5.70 13.12
N PHE A 100 -8.98 -7.00 12.90
CA PHE A 100 -8.34 -7.92 13.85
C PHE A 100 -6.94 -7.45 14.29
N THR A 101 -6.20 -6.79 13.40
CA THR A 101 -4.87 -6.24 13.67
C THR A 101 -4.87 -5.17 14.76
N ARG A 102 -5.97 -4.43 14.97
CA ARG A 102 -6.00 -3.32 15.95
C ARG A 102 -5.86 -3.76 17.41
N PHE A 103 -6.29 -4.97 17.74
CA PHE A 103 -6.25 -5.46 19.12
C PHE A 103 -5.34 -6.69 19.30
N ARG A 104 -4.87 -7.30 18.21
CA ARG A 104 -3.94 -8.43 18.25
C ARG A 104 -2.60 -8.11 18.91
N HIS A 105 -2.10 -6.87 18.79
CA HIS A 105 -0.77 -6.49 19.28
C HIS A 105 -0.68 -6.31 20.80
N GLN A 106 -1.80 -6.40 21.54
CA GLN A 106 -1.85 -6.21 23.00
C GLN A 106 -1.61 -7.49 23.82
N GLY A 107 -0.80 -8.42 23.30
CA GLY A 107 -0.20 -9.57 24.02
C GLY A 107 -0.95 -10.09 25.25
N GLY A 108 -1.89 -11.03 25.06
CA GLY A 108 -2.25 -11.99 26.11
C GLY A 108 -3.64 -11.89 26.76
N MET A 109 -4.42 -10.83 26.57
CA MET A 109 -5.78 -10.72 27.15
C MET A 109 -6.92 -10.90 26.13
N MET A 110 -6.75 -11.82 25.18
CA MET A 110 -7.60 -11.95 23.99
C MET A 110 -9.08 -12.30 24.22
N ARG A 111 -9.47 -12.87 25.36
CA ARG A 111 -10.89 -13.25 25.58
C ARG A 111 -11.75 -12.14 26.19
N ARG A 112 -11.18 -11.20 26.94
CA ARG A 112 -11.94 -10.19 27.68
C ARG A 112 -12.01 -8.82 26.98
N HIS A 113 -11.09 -8.55 26.04
CA HIS A 113 -11.01 -7.26 25.33
C HIS A 113 -11.16 -7.38 23.81
N ALA A 114 -11.43 -8.58 23.28
CA ALA A 114 -11.75 -8.72 21.87
C ALA A 114 -13.07 -7.99 21.58
N PRO A 115 -13.11 -7.15 20.53
CA PRO A 115 -14.35 -6.54 20.09
C PRO A 115 -15.41 -7.61 19.81
N GLU A 116 -16.67 -7.28 20.08
CA GLU A 116 -17.80 -8.17 19.84
C GLU A 116 -17.93 -8.60 18.37
N ARG A 117 -17.41 -7.79 17.45
CA ARG A 117 -17.34 -8.02 16.00
C ARG A 117 -16.00 -7.56 15.45
N TYR A 118 -15.30 -8.44 14.74
CA TYR A 118 -14.04 -8.13 14.08
C TYR A 118 -13.94 -8.78 12.71
N TYR A 119 -13.01 -8.30 11.88
CA TYR A 119 -12.73 -8.88 10.58
C TYR A 119 -11.23 -9.07 10.33
N HIS A 120 -10.90 -10.05 9.51
CA HIS A 120 -9.57 -10.28 8.97
C HIS A 120 -9.65 -10.42 7.44
N THR A 121 -8.59 -10.05 6.75
CA THR A 121 -8.49 -10.19 5.29
C THR A 121 -7.35 -11.12 4.92
N ARG A 122 -7.59 -12.00 3.96
CA ARG A 122 -6.58 -12.90 3.42
C ARG A 122 -6.43 -12.67 1.93
N VAL A 123 -5.20 -12.47 1.47
CA VAL A 123 -4.87 -12.30 0.06
C VAL A 123 -4.28 -13.61 -0.46
N LYS A 124 -4.80 -14.09 -1.59
CA LYS A 124 -4.31 -15.30 -2.29
C LYS A 124 -4.12 -14.96 -3.76
N ARG A 125 -3.12 -15.58 -4.40
CA ARG A 125 -2.98 -15.48 -5.86
C ARG A 125 -4.13 -16.24 -6.52
N GLY A 126 -4.93 -15.54 -7.31
CA GLY A 126 -6.03 -16.10 -8.09
C GLY A 126 -5.55 -16.73 -9.39
N VAL A 127 -6.47 -17.41 -10.08
CA VAL A 127 -6.20 -18.17 -11.32
C VAL A 127 -5.74 -17.30 -12.50
N THR A 128 -6.11 -16.03 -12.52
CA THR A 128 -5.71 -15.06 -13.55
C THR A 128 -4.33 -14.45 -13.32
N GLY A 129 -3.67 -14.81 -12.21
CA GLY A 129 -2.42 -14.21 -11.76
C GLY A 129 -2.59 -12.94 -10.93
N MET A 130 -3.81 -12.38 -10.82
CA MET A 130 -4.16 -11.30 -9.90
C MET A 130 -4.36 -11.82 -8.49
N HIS A 131 -4.52 -10.93 -7.51
CA HIS A 131 -4.74 -11.30 -6.12
C HIS A 131 -6.22 -11.22 -5.73
N ASP A 132 -6.75 -12.34 -5.26
CA ASP A 132 -8.08 -12.42 -4.67
C ASP A 132 -8.00 -12.08 -3.17
N THR A 133 -8.89 -11.20 -2.72
CA THR A 133 -9.01 -10.81 -1.31
C THR A 133 -10.24 -11.46 -0.70
N TRP A 134 -10.04 -12.15 0.42
CA TRP A 134 -11.07 -12.86 1.17
C TRP A 134 -11.31 -12.15 2.49
N LEU A 135 -12.57 -11.98 2.86
CA LEU A 135 -13.03 -11.44 4.13
C LEU A 135 -13.38 -12.58 5.08
N ILE A 136 -12.94 -12.46 6.32
CA ILE A 136 -13.24 -13.39 7.41
C ILE A 136 -13.86 -12.57 8.53
N LEU A 137 -15.05 -12.96 8.99
CA LEU A 137 -15.78 -12.29 10.07
C LEU A 137 -15.70 -13.13 11.34
N GLY A 138 -15.61 -12.46 12.49
CA GLY A 138 -15.49 -13.12 13.79
C GLY A 138 -15.98 -12.22 14.94
N GLY A 139 -16.00 -12.80 16.14
CA GLY A 139 -16.44 -12.13 17.37
C GLY A 139 -17.67 -12.81 17.97
N GLN A 140 -17.83 -12.70 19.30
CA GLN A 140 -18.90 -13.41 20.02
C GLN A 140 -20.29 -12.99 19.56
N ARG A 141 -20.48 -11.69 19.27
CA ARG A 141 -21.77 -11.19 18.79
C ARG A 141 -22.03 -11.57 17.35
N TRP A 142 -20.98 -11.62 16.53
CA TRP A 142 -21.07 -12.18 15.18
C TRP A 142 -21.52 -13.65 15.20
N GLU A 143 -20.90 -14.48 16.04
CA GLU A 143 -21.25 -15.90 16.15
C GLU A 143 -22.68 -16.13 16.65
N ALA A 144 -23.16 -15.32 17.59
CA ALA A 144 -24.55 -15.39 18.05
C ALA A 144 -25.55 -14.99 16.96
N ASP A 145 -25.24 -13.92 16.21
CA ASP A 145 -26.18 -13.35 15.24
C ASP A 145 -26.19 -14.12 13.90
N ARG A 146 -25.09 -14.80 13.51
CA ARG A 146 -24.97 -15.47 12.20
C ARG A 146 -25.96 -16.60 11.97
N GLU A 147 -26.45 -17.24 13.04
CA GLU A 147 -27.44 -18.33 12.95
C GLU A 147 -28.88 -17.81 12.88
N LEU A 148 -29.10 -16.56 13.31
CA LEU A 148 -30.43 -15.96 13.48
C LEU A 148 -30.88 -15.16 12.26
N ALA A 149 -29.95 -14.57 11.51
CA ALA A 149 -30.29 -13.73 10.38
C ALA A 149 -29.18 -13.67 9.32
N ARG A 150 -29.60 -13.44 8.06
CA ARG A 150 -28.70 -12.97 7.01
C ARG A 150 -28.35 -11.50 7.25
N GLU A 151 -27.10 -11.16 7.04
CA GLU A 151 -26.57 -9.81 7.15
C GLU A 151 -26.02 -9.37 5.80
N THR A 152 -26.33 -8.14 5.39
CA THR A 152 -25.71 -7.53 4.21
C THR A 152 -24.54 -6.65 4.67
N VAL A 153 -23.34 -6.98 4.21
CA VAL A 153 -22.11 -6.29 4.57
C VAL A 153 -21.67 -5.38 3.42
N SER A 154 -21.52 -4.11 3.73
CA SER A 154 -20.91 -3.09 2.88
C SER A 154 -19.45 -2.88 3.28
N LEU A 155 -18.58 -2.71 2.28
CA LEU A 155 -17.15 -2.50 2.50
C LEU A 155 -16.68 -1.26 1.78
N ARG A 156 -15.88 -0.46 2.48
CA ARG A 156 -15.02 0.55 1.87
C ARG A 156 -13.65 -0.07 1.66
N ILE A 157 -13.15 0.03 0.44
CA ILE A 157 -11.89 -0.58 0.04
C ILE A 157 -11.05 0.46 -0.70
N THR A 158 -9.74 0.32 -0.60
CA THR A 158 -8.80 1.04 -1.48
C THR A 158 -8.41 0.09 -2.61
N GLY A 159 -8.56 0.54 -3.85
CA GLY A 159 -8.19 -0.19 -5.05
C GLY A 159 -6.91 0.35 -5.69
N THR A 160 -6.34 -0.45 -6.57
CA THR A 160 -5.26 -0.08 -7.49
C THR A 160 -5.51 -0.71 -8.87
N ASN A 161 -4.88 -0.22 -9.95
CA ASN A 161 -5.01 -0.84 -11.28
C ASN A 161 -3.90 -1.86 -11.61
N GLY A 162 -3.26 -2.43 -10.59
CA GLY A 162 -2.22 -3.45 -10.75
C GLY A 162 -1.13 -3.02 -11.73
N GLN A 163 -0.93 -3.82 -12.78
CA GLN A 163 0.10 -3.55 -13.80
C GLN A 163 -0.26 -2.46 -14.83
N LEU A 164 -1.51 -1.97 -14.85
CA LEU A 164 -1.99 -1.04 -15.88
C LEU A 164 -1.15 0.25 -15.96
N PRO A 165 -0.81 0.95 -14.86
CA PRO A 165 -0.02 2.17 -14.94
C PRO A 165 1.34 1.95 -15.59
N ARG A 166 1.98 0.80 -15.32
CA ARG A 166 3.25 0.43 -15.98
C ARG A 166 3.06 0.23 -17.48
N ARG A 167 1.93 -0.32 -17.94
CA ARG A 167 1.67 -0.57 -19.37
C ARG A 167 1.25 0.70 -20.10
N ALA A 168 0.30 1.45 -19.55
CA ALA A 168 -0.30 2.61 -20.20
C ALA A 168 0.63 3.83 -20.24
N LEU A 169 1.36 4.10 -19.14
CA LEU A 169 2.19 5.31 -19.00
C LEU A 169 3.61 5.14 -19.54
N GLN A 170 3.89 4.07 -20.29
CA GLN A 170 5.15 3.93 -21.02
C GLN A 170 5.22 4.85 -22.25
N SER A 171 4.08 5.10 -22.89
CA SER A 171 3.96 5.88 -24.13
C SER A 171 3.03 7.09 -23.99
N THR A 172 2.43 7.30 -22.82
CA THR A 172 1.50 8.41 -22.55
C THR A 172 1.98 9.28 -21.39
N LEU A 173 1.76 10.59 -21.52
CA LEU A 173 2.05 11.57 -20.48
C LEU A 173 0.78 11.78 -19.65
N LEU A 174 0.92 11.76 -18.33
CA LEU A 174 -0.05 12.38 -17.44
C LEU A 174 0.22 13.88 -17.44
N ASP A 175 -0.65 14.64 -18.07
CA ASP A 175 -0.51 16.10 -18.28
C ASP A 175 -1.58 16.92 -17.55
N ARG A 176 -2.56 16.27 -16.92
CA ARG A 176 -3.66 16.90 -16.18
C ARG A 176 -3.64 16.53 -14.71
N CYS A 177 -3.99 17.52 -13.88
CA CYS A 177 -4.31 17.37 -12.47
C CYS A 177 -5.78 17.73 -12.26
N GLU A 178 -6.48 16.99 -11.40
CA GLU A 178 -7.79 17.41 -10.90
C GLU A 178 -7.53 18.57 -9.91
N SER A 179 -7.79 19.80 -10.35
CA SER A 179 -7.29 21.00 -9.65
C SER A 179 -8.06 21.28 -8.36
N ILE A 180 -7.34 21.31 -7.24
CA ILE A 180 -7.84 21.80 -5.93
C ILE A 180 -7.28 23.22 -5.63
N SER A 181 -6.36 23.74 -6.47
CA SER A 181 -5.63 24.98 -6.20
C SER A 181 -5.98 26.11 -7.17
N ALA A 182 -5.83 27.35 -6.71
CA ALA A 182 -6.05 28.56 -7.51
C ALA A 182 -5.01 28.74 -8.63
N THR A 183 -3.87 28.05 -8.56
CA THR A 183 -2.81 28.11 -9.58
C THR A 183 -2.90 26.89 -10.51
N PRO A 184 -2.96 27.09 -11.84
CA PRO A 184 -2.94 25.98 -12.78
C PRO A 184 -1.60 25.24 -12.69
N LEU A 185 -1.65 23.94 -12.41
CA LEU A 185 -0.48 23.07 -12.34
C LEU A 185 -0.39 22.22 -13.61
N THR A 186 0.83 22.08 -14.13
CA THR A 186 1.14 21.08 -15.16
C THR A 186 1.74 19.85 -14.50
N VAL A 187 1.25 18.67 -14.86
CA VAL A 187 1.77 17.39 -14.37
C VAL A 187 2.62 16.77 -15.45
N ARG A 188 3.68 16.06 -15.05
CA ARG A 188 4.48 15.28 -15.99
C ARG A 188 5.18 14.12 -15.29
N ASN A 189 5.10 12.94 -15.89
CA ASN A 189 5.88 11.78 -15.44
C ASN A 189 7.36 12.01 -15.74
N LEU A 190 8.21 11.84 -14.72
CA LEU A 190 9.67 11.99 -14.83
C LEU A 190 10.38 10.66 -15.12
N CYS A 191 9.77 9.56 -14.71
CA CYS A 191 10.29 8.23 -14.92
C CYS A 191 9.13 7.28 -15.25
N LYS A 192 9.47 6.15 -15.88
CA LYS A 192 8.49 5.09 -16.14
C LYS A 192 8.00 4.53 -14.79
N PRO A 193 6.68 4.37 -14.55
CA PRO A 193 6.18 3.77 -13.32
C PRO A 193 6.82 2.40 -13.08
N THR A 194 7.01 2.00 -11.83
CA THR A 194 7.54 0.67 -11.50
C THR A 194 6.48 -0.41 -11.67
N LEU A 195 6.90 -1.68 -11.77
CA LEU A 195 5.96 -2.79 -11.61
C LEU A 195 5.44 -2.85 -10.15
N PRO A 196 4.19 -3.30 -9.93
CA PRO A 196 3.73 -3.65 -8.60
C PRO A 196 4.64 -4.70 -7.97
N ALA A 197 4.99 -4.52 -6.70
CA ALA A 197 5.74 -5.50 -5.93
C ALA A 197 4.76 -6.32 -5.09
N TYR A 198 4.61 -7.60 -5.44
CA TYR A 198 3.80 -8.54 -4.68
C TYR A 198 4.67 -9.31 -3.69
N PRO A 199 4.12 -9.73 -2.52
CA PRO A 199 4.88 -10.51 -1.57
C PRO A 199 5.35 -11.83 -2.22
N PRO A 200 6.59 -12.28 -1.94
CA PRO A 200 7.11 -13.53 -2.48
C PRO A 200 6.22 -14.72 -2.08
N ALA A 201 5.87 -15.55 -3.05
CA ALA A 201 5.11 -16.79 -2.82
C ALA A 201 6.02 -18.00 -2.55
N GLU A 202 7.33 -17.77 -2.32
CA GLU A 202 8.32 -18.82 -2.08
C GLU A 202 8.07 -19.56 -0.77
N ASP A 203 8.38 -20.85 -0.79
CA ASP A 203 8.32 -21.69 0.40
C ASP A 203 9.16 -21.11 1.53
N ARG A 204 8.55 -21.08 2.72
CA ARG A 204 9.18 -20.63 3.98
C ARG A 204 9.60 -19.16 4.01
N TYR A 205 9.22 -18.31 3.04
CA TYR A 205 9.52 -16.86 3.07
C TYR A 205 9.10 -16.24 4.42
N HIS A 206 7.86 -16.46 4.84
CA HIS A 206 7.35 -15.96 6.11
C HIS A 206 8.12 -16.49 7.32
N TRP A 207 8.53 -17.76 7.29
CA TRP A 207 9.35 -18.33 8.36
C TRP A 207 10.74 -17.72 8.41
N ARG A 208 11.37 -17.47 7.25
CA ARG A 208 12.66 -16.75 7.17
C ARG A 208 12.52 -15.32 7.68
N VAL A 209 11.39 -14.66 7.40
CA VAL A 209 11.08 -13.34 7.96
C VAL A 209 11.00 -13.38 9.49
N MET A 210 10.20 -14.32 10.04
CA MET A 210 10.06 -14.46 11.48
C MET A 210 11.37 -14.82 12.18
N SER A 211 12.15 -15.72 11.59
CA SER A 211 13.45 -16.14 12.15
C SER A 211 14.46 -15.00 12.21
N HIS A 212 14.46 -14.07 11.23
CA HIS A 212 15.41 -12.96 11.25
C HIS A 212 15.04 -11.82 12.21
N LEU A 213 13.77 -11.69 12.57
CA LEU A 213 13.31 -10.73 13.58
C LEU A 213 13.63 -11.17 15.01
N GLY A 214 14.07 -12.42 15.20
CA GLY A 214 14.46 -12.94 16.50
C GLY A 214 15.74 -12.28 17.03
N THR A 215 15.78 -12.02 18.34
CA THR A 215 16.90 -11.36 19.02
C THR A 215 18.25 -12.09 18.87
N ARG A 216 18.24 -13.39 18.56
CA ARG A 216 19.45 -14.20 18.35
C ARG A 216 19.93 -14.21 16.90
N PHE A 217 19.23 -13.56 15.98
CA PHE A 217 19.58 -13.62 14.55
C PHE A 217 20.92 -12.96 14.24
N LEU A 218 21.25 -11.86 14.93
CA LEU A 218 22.55 -11.20 14.77
C LEU A 218 23.73 -12.14 15.08
N ASN A 219 23.55 -13.09 16.00
CA ASN A 219 24.58 -14.07 16.33
C ASN A 219 24.79 -15.12 15.22
N MET A 220 23.81 -15.29 14.32
CA MET A 220 23.88 -16.20 13.17
C MET A 220 24.38 -15.50 11.89
N MET A 221 24.51 -14.17 11.87
CA MET A 221 25.07 -13.39 10.76
C MET A 221 26.61 -13.47 10.70
N SER A 222 27.19 -14.67 10.79
CA SER A 222 28.64 -14.87 10.76
C SER A 222 29.22 -15.14 9.37
N SER A 223 28.38 -15.25 8.34
CA SER A 223 28.81 -15.55 6.97
C SER A 223 28.14 -14.67 5.93
N ALA A 224 28.86 -14.42 4.82
CA ALA A 224 28.34 -13.70 3.67
C ALA A 224 27.11 -14.40 3.04
N GLU A 225 26.99 -15.71 3.20
CA GLU A 225 25.84 -16.49 2.74
C GLU A 225 24.56 -16.14 3.52
N VAL A 226 24.64 -16.11 4.85
CA VAL A 226 23.50 -15.72 5.71
C VAL A 226 23.10 -14.27 5.44
N LEU A 227 24.07 -13.38 5.24
CA LEU A 227 23.78 -11.99 4.89
C LEU A 227 23.06 -11.86 3.54
N ARG A 228 23.54 -12.54 2.49
CA ARG A 228 22.86 -12.57 1.18
C ARG A 228 21.45 -13.13 1.28
N GLY A 229 21.28 -14.23 2.03
CA GLY A 229 19.96 -14.84 2.26
C GLY A 229 19.01 -13.97 3.09
N THR A 230 19.54 -13.06 3.92
CA THR A 230 18.72 -12.08 4.65
C THR A 230 18.32 -10.93 3.76
N LEU A 231 19.28 -10.34 3.03
CA LEU A 231 19.03 -9.22 2.13
C LEU A 231 18.07 -9.61 0.98
N SER A 232 18.11 -10.87 0.53
CA SER A 232 17.17 -11.38 -0.46
C SER A 232 15.72 -11.29 -0.01
N LEU A 233 15.44 -11.26 1.30
CA LEU A 233 14.07 -11.11 1.82
C LEU A 233 13.46 -9.75 1.49
N TYR A 234 14.27 -8.73 1.21
CA TYR A 234 13.79 -7.39 0.84
C TYR A 234 13.80 -7.16 -0.68
N ASN A 235 14.35 -8.11 -1.46
CA ASN A 235 14.39 -8.01 -2.90
C ASN A 235 13.17 -8.68 -3.55
N TRP A 236 12.02 -8.01 -3.50
CA TRP A 236 10.78 -8.53 -4.09
C TRP A 236 10.63 -8.27 -5.58
N ARG A 237 11.56 -7.49 -6.17
CA ARG A 237 11.44 -7.07 -7.57
C ARG A 237 12.03 -8.07 -8.55
N GLY A 238 12.74 -9.10 -8.08
CA GLY A 238 13.50 -10.02 -8.93
C GLY A 238 14.62 -9.28 -9.68
N GLY A 239 15.78 -9.92 -9.80
CA GLY A 239 16.74 -9.57 -10.85
C GLY A 239 16.25 -10.09 -12.19
#